data_AF-A0A926HFI9-F1
#
_entry.id   AF-A0A926HFI9-F1
#
_cell.length_a   1.000
_cell.length_b   1.000
_cell.length_c   1.000
_cell.angle_alpha   90.00
_cell.angle_beta   90.00
_cell.angle_gamma   90.00
#
_symmetry.space_group_name_H-M   'P 1'
#
loop_
_entity.id
_entity.type
_entity.pdbx_description
1 polymer ?
#
loop_
_entity_poly.entity_id
_entity_poly.type
_entity_poly.pdbx_seq_one_letter_code
_entity_poly.pdbx_strand_id
1 'polypeptide(L)'
;MRANEAAALADLVFQQVEGRPITDDLRSRLAGRVPALGLASMVPLMASLVRDPLHSSAYYVAIDSGTEGSTTGLLLYLTLASAPSNQTFPRSILIGRMRPGGTREIVVSAIPFSFSDYDNISAFVDRIDPSIALRPQGSQSSLTVEIERSATDLSAAFEGFRQIRRSTGANVAAVSPLWGGPAVLKETRLVALWAAVRSGWRSGLSVCTPSINIDPDGEPSEGFDGVREMIRYASENTRFGVTLPAVSAECLGAAEEIYQLINHSKAASHSRQFDFEVTFAESASPTSADDLKSCLQFLRDRNCSVQFSAPCLGPPDRMVAAAAELSVVSRSFGATLSFTASGLDAALLRQMGRATGGRANCRISSGADAESMVFLSQSLRS
;
A
#
# COMPACT_ATOMS: atom_id res chain seq x y z
N MET A 1 29.05 -2.56 -4.49
CA MET A 1 28.75 -2.49 -5.93
C MET A 1 30.01 -2.19 -6.75
N ARG A 2 30.21 -2.88 -7.87
CA ARG A 2 31.35 -2.66 -8.78
C ARG A 2 30.99 -1.71 -9.94
N ALA A 3 31.91 -0.83 -10.33
CA ALA A 3 31.66 0.18 -11.36
C ALA A 3 31.41 -0.40 -12.77
N ASN A 4 32.04 -1.54 -13.11
CA ASN A 4 31.82 -2.25 -14.37
C ASN A 4 30.42 -2.86 -14.46
N GLU A 5 29.89 -3.39 -13.36
CA GLU A 5 28.52 -3.91 -13.27
C GLU A 5 27.50 -2.79 -13.45
N ALA A 6 27.73 -1.64 -12.80
CA ALA A 6 26.94 -0.43 -13.00
C ALA A 6 26.96 0.05 -14.46
N ALA A 7 28.11 -0.06 -15.13
CA ALA A 7 28.25 0.27 -16.56
C ALA A 7 27.47 -0.65 -17.48
N ALA A 8 27.54 -1.96 -17.26
CA ALA A 8 26.79 -2.94 -18.04
C ALA A 8 25.28 -2.71 -17.90
N LEU A 9 24.80 -2.39 -16.70
CA LEU A 9 23.40 -2.05 -16.48
C LEU A 9 23.01 -0.75 -17.19
N ALA A 10 23.83 0.29 -17.06
CA ALA A 10 23.54 1.58 -17.68
C ALA A 10 23.48 1.47 -19.21
N ASP A 11 24.42 0.74 -19.82
CA ASP A 11 24.41 0.47 -21.26
C ASP A 11 23.11 -0.23 -21.70
N LEU A 12 22.69 -1.29 -20.98
CA LEU A 12 21.41 -1.96 -21.24
C LEU A 12 20.23 -0.99 -21.19
N VAL A 13 20.16 -0.12 -20.18
CA VAL A 13 19.07 0.86 -20.04
C VAL A 13 19.08 1.84 -21.21
N PHE A 14 20.21 2.48 -21.53
CA PHE A 14 20.27 3.46 -22.61
C PHE A 14 20.00 2.84 -23.99
N GLN A 15 20.50 1.64 -24.28
CA GLN A 15 20.24 0.94 -25.55
C GLN A 15 18.76 0.62 -25.77
N GLN A 16 17.98 0.43 -24.70
CA GLN A 16 16.61 -0.07 -24.80
C GLN A 16 15.53 0.96 -24.52
N VAL A 17 15.86 1.99 -23.74
CA VAL A 17 14.88 2.95 -23.20
C VAL A 17 14.95 4.31 -23.89
N GLU A 18 16.11 4.70 -24.42
CA GLU A 18 16.27 6.01 -25.04
C GLU A 18 15.27 6.22 -26.19
N GLY A 19 14.57 7.36 -26.15
CA GLY A 19 13.53 7.70 -27.13
C GLY A 19 12.23 6.88 -27.01
N ARG A 20 12.09 5.98 -26.03
CA ARG A 20 10.91 5.11 -25.87
C ARG A 20 10.14 5.37 -24.57
N PRO A 21 8.79 5.26 -24.57
CA PRO A 21 8.01 5.31 -23.34
C PRO A 21 8.36 4.13 -22.44
N ILE A 22 8.43 4.37 -21.12
CA ILE A 22 8.70 3.31 -20.14
C ILE A 22 7.38 2.67 -19.72
N THR A 23 7.08 1.53 -20.34
CA THR A 23 5.89 0.71 -20.04
C THR A 23 6.25 -0.49 -19.16
N ASP A 24 5.25 -1.13 -18.55
CA ASP A 24 5.43 -2.36 -17.77
C ASP A 24 6.01 -3.51 -18.62
N ASP A 25 5.67 -3.57 -19.91
CA ASP A 25 6.25 -4.53 -20.85
C ASP A 25 7.73 -4.26 -21.11
N LEU A 26 8.14 -3.00 -21.23
CA LEU A 26 9.56 -2.64 -21.38
C LEU A 26 10.34 -3.03 -20.12
N ARG A 27 9.81 -2.74 -18.93
CA ARG A 27 10.42 -3.13 -17.64
C ARG A 27 10.56 -4.65 -17.53
N SER A 28 9.52 -5.40 -17.92
CA SER A 28 9.52 -6.87 -17.90
C SER A 28 10.54 -7.46 -18.87
N ARG A 29 10.64 -6.92 -20.10
CA ARG A 29 11.67 -7.34 -21.07
C ARG A 29 13.08 -7.02 -20.60
N LEU A 30 13.29 -5.85 -19.98
CA LEU A 30 14.58 -5.49 -19.39
C LEU A 30 14.96 -6.44 -18.26
N ALA A 31 14.02 -6.76 -17.36
CA ALA A 31 14.23 -7.72 -16.28
C ALA A 31 14.72 -9.07 -16.81
N GLY A 32 14.13 -9.57 -17.91
CA GLY A 32 14.56 -10.82 -18.55
C GLY A 32 15.97 -10.77 -19.18
N ARG A 33 16.55 -9.59 -19.41
CA ARG A 33 17.91 -9.41 -19.96
C ARG A 33 18.98 -9.18 -18.91
N VAL A 34 18.60 -8.80 -17.69
CA VAL A 34 19.54 -8.56 -16.58
C VAL A 34 20.41 -9.79 -16.26
N PRO A 35 19.91 -11.04 -16.23
CA PRO A 35 20.75 -12.21 -15.93
C PRO A 35 21.95 -12.38 -16.87
N ALA A 36 21.80 -11.99 -18.14
CA ALA A 36 22.87 -12.07 -19.14
C ALA A 36 24.04 -11.10 -18.87
N LEU A 37 23.85 -10.11 -17.99
CA LEU A 37 24.90 -9.18 -17.59
C LEU A 37 25.88 -9.78 -16.55
N GLY A 38 25.55 -10.92 -15.92
CA GLY A 38 26.44 -11.59 -14.96
C GLY A 38 26.77 -10.75 -13.71
N LEU A 39 25.83 -9.94 -13.24
CA LEU A 39 26.02 -9.04 -12.10
C LEU A 39 26.16 -9.86 -10.80
N ALA A 40 27.26 -9.69 -10.07
CA ALA A 40 27.54 -10.45 -8.86
C ALA A 40 27.38 -9.61 -7.58
N SER A 41 27.49 -8.29 -7.66
CA SER A 41 27.46 -7.39 -6.50
C SER A 41 26.16 -6.60 -6.34
N MET A 42 25.21 -6.78 -7.27
CA MET A 42 23.91 -6.13 -7.23
C MET A 42 22.80 -6.90 -7.95
N VAL A 43 21.56 -6.69 -7.51
CA VAL A 43 20.34 -7.17 -8.15
C VAL A 43 19.49 -5.96 -8.58
N PRO A 44 19.46 -5.63 -9.88
CA PRO A 44 18.64 -4.54 -10.37
C PRO A 44 17.14 -4.86 -10.39
N LEU A 45 16.33 -3.98 -9.83
CA LEU A 45 14.88 -4.14 -9.73
C LEU A 45 14.20 -3.39 -10.88
N MET A 46 14.23 -3.97 -12.09
CA MET A 46 13.80 -3.28 -13.32
C MET A 46 12.34 -2.78 -13.31
N ALA A 47 11.48 -3.34 -12.45
CA ALA A 47 10.11 -2.85 -12.26
C ALA A 47 10.08 -1.40 -11.71
N SER A 48 11.11 -0.99 -10.97
CA SER A 48 11.25 0.36 -10.43
C SER A 48 11.68 1.40 -11.48
N LEU A 49 12.19 0.96 -12.65
CA LEU A 49 12.77 1.85 -13.66
C LEU A 49 11.80 2.98 -14.04
N VAL A 50 12.30 4.21 -13.94
CA VAL A 50 11.57 5.42 -14.30
C VAL A 50 12.51 6.44 -14.92
N ARG A 51 11.97 7.30 -15.77
CA ARG A 51 12.68 8.42 -16.39
C ARG A 51 12.61 9.62 -15.44
N ASP A 52 13.70 10.36 -15.33
CA ASP A 52 13.69 11.63 -14.64
C ASP A 52 12.70 12.60 -15.34
N PRO A 53 11.74 13.20 -14.62
CA PRO A 53 10.80 14.14 -15.21
C PRO A 53 11.46 15.43 -15.71
N LEU A 54 12.63 15.79 -15.19
CA LEU A 54 13.37 17.00 -15.57
C LEU A 54 14.32 16.77 -16.75
N HIS A 55 14.71 15.52 -17.03
CA HIS A 55 15.64 15.26 -18.13
C HIS A 55 15.41 13.92 -18.84
N SER A 56 15.18 14.00 -20.15
CA SER A 56 14.77 12.84 -20.95
C SER A 56 15.84 11.73 -21.07
N SER A 57 17.11 12.05 -20.82
CA SER A 57 18.24 11.11 -20.83
C SER A 57 18.78 10.79 -19.44
N ALA A 58 17.94 10.93 -18.41
CA ALA A 58 18.25 10.55 -17.04
C ALA A 58 17.21 9.54 -16.53
N TYR A 59 17.67 8.53 -15.81
CA TYR A 59 16.84 7.41 -15.36
C TYR A 59 17.18 7.03 -13.93
N TYR A 60 16.16 6.60 -13.19
CA TYR A 60 16.30 6.04 -11.86
C TYR A 60 15.95 4.55 -11.86
N VAL A 61 16.73 3.74 -11.16
CA VAL A 61 16.42 2.31 -10.94
C VAL A 61 16.89 1.85 -9.57
N ALA A 62 15.98 1.24 -8.81
CA ALA A 62 16.30 0.64 -7.52
C ALA A 62 17.11 -0.64 -7.73
N ILE A 63 18.06 -0.88 -6.82
CA ILE A 63 18.88 -2.08 -6.78
C ILE A 63 19.00 -2.56 -5.34
N ASP A 64 19.28 -3.85 -5.18
CA ASP A 64 19.90 -4.38 -3.96
C ASP A 64 21.39 -4.55 -4.21
N SER A 65 22.24 -3.95 -3.38
CA SER A 65 23.69 -4.12 -3.44
C SER A 65 24.16 -4.86 -2.20
N GLY A 66 24.99 -5.89 -2.36
CA GLY A 66 25.48 -6.65 -1.22
C GLY A 66 26.09 -8.00 -1.58
N THR A 67 26.61 -8.68 -0.58
CA THR A 67 27.00 -10.10 -0.61
C THR A 67 26.06 -10.89 0.30
N GLU A 68 26.04 -12.22 0.19
CA GLU A 68 25.19 -13.08 1.02
C GLU A 68 25.21 -12.66 2.51
N GLY A 69 24.03 -12.34 3.06
CA GLY A 69 23.84 -11.93 4.46
C GLY A 69 23.72 -10.43 4.74
N SER A 70 24.05 -9.53 3.79
CA SER A 70 23.83 -8.08 3.96
C SER A 70 23.51 -7.40 2.63
N THR A 71 22.24 -7.03 2.44
CA THR A 71 21.74 -6.31 1.27
C THR A 71 21.38 -4.88 1.63
N THR A 72 21.98 -3.92 0.93
CA THR A 72 21.66 -2.48 1.05
C THR A 72 20.83 -2.04 -0.15
N GLY A 73 19.67 -1.45 0.12
CA GLY A 73 18.84 -0.84 -0.91
C GLY A 73 19.45 0.47 -1.40
N LEU A 74 19.65 0.59 -2.72
CA LEU A 74 20.15 1.81 -3.36
C LEU A 74 19.25 2.19 -4.54
N LEU A 75 19.24 3.47 -4.87
CA LEU A 75 18.65 4.01 -6.10
C LEU A 75 19.79 4.50 -7.00
N LEU A 76 19.95 3.86 -8.16
CA LEU A 76 20.90 4.33 -9.16
C LEU A 76 20.28 5.45 -9.98
N TYR A 77 21.05 6.51 -10.17
CA TYR A 77 20.78 7.59 -11.11
C TYR A 77 21.74 7.46 -12.30
N LEU A 78 21.16 7.17 -13.46
CA LEU A 78 21.87 6.89 -14.72
C LEU A 78 21.66 8.06 -15.66
N THR A 79 22.72 8.77 -16.05
CA THR A 79 22.61 9.95 -16.90
C THR A 79 23.63 9.98 -18.01
N LEU A 80 23.32 10.67 -19.10
CA LEU A 80 24.37 11.15 -20.00
C LEU A 80 25.15 12.28 -19.29
N ALA A 81 26.45 12.39 -19.55
CA ALA A 81 27.29 13.46 -18.99
C ALA A 81 26.85 14.87 -19.41
N SER A 82 26.04 14.99 -20.47
CA SER A 82 25.39 16.23 -20.90
C SER A 82 24.14 16.61 -20.09
N ALA A 83 23.62 15.69 -19.27
CA ALA A 83 22.46 15.93 -18.43
C ALA A 83 22.84 16.71 -17.15
N PRO A 84 21.92 17.51 -16.59
CA PRO A 84 22.15 18.22 -15.35
C PRO A 84 22.42 17.24 -14.18
N SER A 85 23.17 17.73 -13.20
CA SER A 85 23.42 17.00 -11.96
C SER A 85 22.11 16.72 -11.20
N ASN A 86 22.11 15.65 -10.41
CA ASN A 86 20.98 15.29 -9.57
C ASN A 86 20.73 16.38 -8.51
N GLN A 87 19.66 17.15 -8.66
CA GLN A 87 19.25 18.16 -7.69
C GLN A 87 18.25 17.62 -6.67
N THR A 88 17.58 16.50 -6.97
CA THR A 88 16.54 15.92 -6.11
C THR A 88 17.13 15.25 -4.88
N PHE A 89 18.30 14.60 -5.00
CA PHE A 89 18.92 13.83 -3.91
C PHE A 89 20.31 14.39 -3.57
N PRO A 90 20.45 15.14 -2.45
CA PRO A 90 21.67 15.88 -2.14
C PRO A 90 22.85 14.99 -1.73
N ARG A 91 22.61 13.72 -1.32
CA ARG A 91 23.65 12.78 -0.87
C ARG A 91 23.95 11.67 -1.89
N SER A 92 23.89 11.97 -3.19
CA SER A 92 24.26 10.99 -4.22
C SER A 92 25.77 10.76 -4.25
N ILE A 93 26.20 9.50 -4.32
CA ILE A 93 27.59 9.07 -4.39
C ILE A 93 27.92 8.73 -5.84
N LEU A 94 28.93 9.39 -6.42
CA LEU A 94 29.41 9.05 -7.77
C LEU A 94 30.04 7.65 -7.76
N ILE A 95 29.52 6.77 -8.62
CA ILE A 95 30.06 5.41 -8.81
C ILE A 95 31.10 5.42 -9.92
N GLY A 96 30.85 6.15 -11.00
CA GLY A 96 31.81 6.31 -12.08
C GLY A 96 31.25 7.05 -13.28
N ARG A 97 32.19 7.45 -14.15
CA ARG A 97 31.92 7.94 -15.50
C ARG A 97 32.45 6.88 -16.47
N MET A 98 31.65 6.51 -17.46
CA MET A 98 31.91 5.36 -18.32
C MET A 98 31.45 5.63 -19.74
N ARG A 99 32.07 4.95 -20.71
CA ARG A 99 31.70 5.02 -22.13
C ARG A 99 31.43 3.62 -22.67
N PRO A 100 30.29 3.00 -22.31
CA PRO A 100 29.96 1.70 -22.88
C PRO A 100 29.84 1.83 -24.40
N GLY A 101 30.50 0.94 -25.14
CA GLY A 101 30.56 1.01 -26.60
C GLY A 101 31.31 2.22 -27.19
N GLY A 102 31.97 3.04 -26.36
CA GLY A 102 32.85 4.14 -26.79
C GLY A 102 32.18 5.44 -27.24
N THR A 103 30.87 5.46 -27.48
CA THR A 103 30.19 6.59 -28.15
C THR A 103 29.58 7.63 -27.21
N ARG A 104 29.14 7.25 -26.02
CA ARG A 104 28.41 8.15 -25.10
C ARG A 104 28.97 8.06 -23.71
N GLU A 105 29.18 9.21 -23.09
CA GLU A 105 29.61 9.27 -21.70
C GLU A 105 28.41 9.24 -20.77
N ILE A 106 28.39 8.21 -19.92
CA ILE A 106 27.35 7.96 -18.93
C ILE A 106 27.94 8.20 -17.55
N VAL A 107 27.18 8.87 -16.69
CA VAL A 107 27.47 9.06 -15.29
C VAL A 107 26.51 8.19 -14.49
N VAL A 108 27.05 7.41 -13.56
CA VAL A 108 26.25 6.60 -12.63
C VAL A 108 26.52 7.07 -11.22
N SER A 109 25.45 7.41 -10.51
CA SER A 109 25.48 7.75 -9.09
C SER A 109 24.56 6.83 -8.30
N ALA A 110 24.90 6.55 -7.05
CA ALA A 110 24.07 5.80 -6.11
C ALA A 110 23.49 6.71 -5.03
N ILE A 111 22.25 6.50 -4.66
CA ILE A 111 21.52 7.24 -3.62
C ILE A 111 21.09 6.21 -2.56
N PRO A 112 21.27 6.48 -1.25
CA PRO A 112 20.71 5.63 -0.20
C PRO A 112 19.20 5.46 -0.38
N PHE A 113 18.72 4.21 -0.46
CA PHE A 113 17.31 3.92 -0.74
C PHE A 113 16.85 2.62 -0.07
N SER A 114 17.21 2.48 1.21
CA SER A 114 16.71 1.43 2.10
C SER A 114 15.35 1.84 2.70
N PHE A 115 14.66 0.90 3.33
CA PHE A 115 13.32 1.13 3.90
C PHE A 115 13.29 2.25 4.96
N SER A 116 14.44 2.59 5.55
CA SER A 116 14.62 3.67 6.52
C SER A 116 15.01 5.02 5.91
N ASP A 117 15.28 5.10 4.61
CA ASP A 117 15.66 6.34 3.92
C ASP A 117 14.43 7.19 3.57
N TYR A 118 13.65 7.51 4.59
CA TYR A 118 12.33 8.15 4.54
C TYR A 118 12.28 9.42 3.67
N ASP A 119 13.26 10.31 3.80
CA ASP A 119 13.30 11.55 3.02
C ASP A 119 13.50 11.28 1.52
N ASN A 120 14.33 10.27 1.18
CA ASN A 120 14.56 9.89 -0.21
C ASN A 120 13.34 9.17 -0.80
N ILE A 121 12.64 8.34 -0.01
CA ILE A 121 11.41 7.68 -0.44
C ILE A 121 10.33 8.72 -0.75
N SER A 122 10.09 9.67 0.16
CA SER A 122 9.13 10.76 -0.06
C SER A 122 9.52 11.60 -1.27
N ALA A 123 10.80 12.03 -1.38
CA ALA A 123 11.27 12.81 -2.52
C ALA A 123 11.09 12.07 -3.87
N PHE A 124 11.29 10.75 -3.89
CA PHE A 124 11.06 9.94 -5.09
C PHE A 124 9.59 9.95 -5.50
N VAL A 125 8.67 9.69 -4.57
CA VAL A 125 7.24 9.64 -4.88
C VAL A 125 6.73 11.02 -5.27
N ASP A 126 7.13 12.08 -4.56
CA ASP A 126 6.62 13.43 -4.80
C ASP A 126 7.16 14.07 -6.07
N ARG A 127 8.44 13.81 -6.39
CA ARG A 127 9.16 14.57 -7.45
C ARG A 127 9.57 13.75 -8.65
N ILE A 128 9.71 12.43 -8.52
CA ILE A 128 10.19 11.56 -9.61
C ILE A 128 9.05 10.72 -10.20
N ASP A 129 8.26 10.03 -9.36
CA ASP A 129 7.16 9.19 -9.81
C ASP A 129 5.88 9.30 -8.94
N PRO A 130 5.09 10.38 -9.12
CA PRO A 130 3.84 10.58 -8.40
C PRO A 130 2.77 9.53 -8.69
N SER A 131 2.96 8.68 -9.72
CA SER A 131 2.00 7.60 -10.00
C SER A 131 2.00 6.51 -8.93
N ILE A 132 3.03 6.46 -8.07
CA ILE A 132 3.17 5.53 -6.94
C ILE A 132 2.44 6.04 -5.68
N ALA A 133 2.02 7.31 -5.67
CA ALA A 133 1.33 7.90 -4.53
C ALA A 133 0.14 7.05 -4.07
N LEU A 134 -0.05 7.00 -2.74
CA LEU A 134 -1.11 6.24 -2.11
C LEU A 134 -2.49 6.72 -2.58
N ARG A 135 -3.45 5.79 -2.64
CA ARG A 135 -4.82 6.10 -3.05
C ARG A 135 -5.81 5.35 -2.16
N PRO A 136 -6.89 6.01 -1.72
CA PRO A 136 -8.02 5.31 -1.12
C PRO A 136 -8.58 4.25 -2.08
N GLN A 137 -9.06 3.15 -1.52
CA GLN A 137 -9.69 2.07 -2.28
C GLN A 137 -11.08 2.46 -2.76
N GLY A 138 -11.77 3.31 -1.99
CA GLY A 138 -13.17 3.63 -2.18
C GLY A 138 -14.07 2.40 -2.01
N SER A 139 -15.08 2.30 -2.87
CA SER A 139 -16.09 1.25 -2.82
C SER A 139 -15.65 -0.11 -3.41
N GLN A 140 -14.40 -0.23 -3.88
CA GLN A 140 -13.90 -1.45 -4.50
C GLN A 140 -13.52 -2.52 -3.47
N SER A 141 -13.46 -3.78 -3.89
CA SER A 141 -12.93 -4.87 -3.06
C SER A 141 -11.46 -4.62 -2.72
N SER A 142 -11.03 -4.98 -1.52
CA SER A 142 -9.61 -4.95 -1.14
C SER A 142 -9.16 -6.21 -0.40
N LEU A 143 -7.87 -6.46 -0.48
CA LEU A 143 -7.16 -7.45 0.31
C LEU A 143 -6.15 -6.66 1.16
N THR A 144 -6.46 -6.51 2.44
CA THR A 144 -5.63 -5.77 3.39
C THR A 144 -4.65 -6.74 4.05
N VAL A 145 -3.37 -6.57 3.76
CA VAL A 145 -2.29 -7.37 4.35
C VAL A 145 -1.75 -6.67 5.57
N GLU A 146 -1.82 -7.34 6.73
CA GLU A 146 -1.18 -6.85 7.94
C GLU A 146 0.33 -7.05 7.86
N ILE A 147 1.09 -6.04 8.24
CA ILE A 147 2.55 -6.04 8.13
C ILE A 147 3.24 -5.71 9.46
N GLU A 148 4.29 -6.46 9.77
CA GLU A 148 5.10 -6.33 10.98
C GLU A 148 6.36 -5.45 10.76
N ARG A 149 6.44 -4.78 9.60
CA ARG A 149 7.57 -3.95 9.11
C ARG A 149 8.74 -4.71 8.49
N SER A 150 8.60 -5.98 8.11
CA SER A 150 9.67 -6.65 7.36
C SER A 150 9.60 -6.32 5.86
N ALA A 151 10.75 -6.07 5.23
CA ALA A 151 10.85 -5.90 3.79
C ALA A 151 10.37 -7.15 3.01
N THR A 152 10.51 -8.32 3.63
CA THR A 152 10.12 -9.62 3.09
C THR A 152 8.60 -9.73 2.94
N ASP A 153 7.84 -9.34 3.98
CA ASP A 153 6.37 -9.41 3.95
C ASP A 153 5.79 -8.58 2.81
N LEU A 154 6.31 -7.36 2.64
CA LEU A 154 5.84 -6.47 1.59
C LEU A 154 6.23 -6.96 0.20
N SER A 155 7.41 -7.56 0.03
CA SER A 155 7.81 -8.15 -1.25
C SER A 155 6.84 -9.26 -1.69
N ALA A 156 6.51 -10.17 -0.77
CA ALA A 156 5.51 -11.21 -1.01
C ALA A 156 4.12 -10.63 -1.30
N ALA A 157 3.71 -9.61 -0.54
CA ALA A 157 2.43 -8.93 -0.74
C ALA A 157 2.31 -8.30 -2.14
N PHE A 158 3.33 -7.59 -2.61
CA PHE A 158 3.31 -6.99 -3.95
C PHE A 158 3.34 -8.03 -5.08
N GLU A 159 3.97 -9.18 -4.87
CA GLU A 159 3.88 -10.28 -5.83
C GLU A 159 2.46 -10.84 -5.87
N GLY A 160 1.83 -11.09 -4.71
CA GLY A 160 0.43 -11.51 -4.62
C GLY A 160 -0.52 -10.52 -5.31
N PHE A 161 -0.39 -9.22 -4.99
CA PHE A 161 -1.19 -8.17 -5.64
C PHE A 161 -1.01 -8.13 -7.16
N ARG A 162 0.21 -8.35 -7.66
CA ARG A 162 0.50 -8.39 -9.09
C ARG A 162 -0.14 -9.60 -9.77
N GLN A 163 -0.07 -10.77 -9.16
CA GLN A 163 -0.70 -11.97 -9.69
C GLN A 163 -2.22 -11.85 -9.72
N ILE A 164 -2.82 -11.31 -8.65
CA ILE A 164 -4.26 -11.02 -8.59
C ILE A 164 -4.67 -10.02 -9.68
N ARG A 165 -3.93 -8.91 -9.83
CA ARG A 165 -4.24 -7.90 -10.85
C ARG A 165 -4.09 -8.44 -12.26
N ARG A 166 -3.07 -9.26 -12.54
CA ARG A 166 -2.89 -9.90 -13.87
C ARG A 166 -4.03 -10.85 -14.22
N SER A 167 -4.49 -11.64 -13.24
CA SER A 167 -5.55 -12.64 -13.46
C SER A 167 -6.96 -12.04 -13.48
N THR A 168 -7.21 -10.97 -12.72
CA THR A 168 -8.57 -10.43 -12.51
C THR A 168 -8.78 -9.02 -13.06
N GLY A 169 -7.72 -8.29 -13.39
CA GLY A 169 -7.75 -6.87 -13.73
C GLY A 169 -8.00 -5.93 -12.55
N ALA A 170 -8.38 -6.45 -11.37
CA ALA A 170 -8.75 -5.64 -10.22
C ALA A 170 -7.52 -5.23 -9.39
N ASN A 171 -7.53 -3.98 -8.90
CA ASN A 171 -6.62 -3.55 -7.85
C ASN A 171 -7.26 -3.81 -6.48
N VAL A 172 -6.62 -4.68 -5.69
CA VAL A 172 -7.06 -5.01 -4.33
C VAL A 172 -6.04 -4.58 -3.26
N ALA A 173 -4.98 -3.86 -3.65
CA ALA A 173 -3.81 -3.68 -2.80
C ALA A 173 -4.08 -2.73 -1.62
N ALA A 174 -4.09 -3.28 -0.41
CA ALA A 174 -4.11 -2.53 0.83
C ALA A 174 -3.13 -3.15 1.84
N VAL A 175 -2.52 -2.31 2.67
CA VAL A 175 -1.67 -2.75 3.78
C VAL A 175 -2.10 -2.06 5.08
N SER A 176 -1.88 -2.73 6.20
CA SER A 176 -2.13 -2.21 7.54
C SER A 176 -0.97 -2.56 8.46
N PRO A 177 -0.55 -1.70 9.39
CA PRO A 177 0.28 -2.16 10.50
C PRO A 177 -0.51 -3.11 11.39
N LEU A 178 0.16 -4.09 12.01
CA LEU A 178 -0.44 -4.97 13.01
C LEU A 178 -0.87 -4.22 14.28
N TRP A 179 -0.05 -3.25 14.68
CA TRP A 179 -0.22 -2.41 15.87
C TRP A 179 0.59 -1.15 15.65
N GLY A 180 0.33 -0.10 16.42
CA GLY A 180 1.31 0.98 16.53
C GLY A 180 0.77 2.34 16.90
N GLY A 181 1.59 3.05 17.68
CA GLY A 181 1.44 4.48 17.92
C GLY A 181 1.96 5.33 16.76
N PRO A 182 2.07 6.66 16.95
CA PRO A 182 2.21 7.59 15.83
C PRO A 182 3.47 7.42 14.97
N ALA A 183 4.60 7.02 15.56
CA ALA A 183 5.83 6.74 14.81
C ALA A 183 5.63 5.59 13.81
N VAL A 184 4.95 4.53 14.24
CA VAL A 184 4.70 3.32 13.44
C VAL A 184 3.87 3.62 12.20
N LEU A 185 2.91 4.54 12.31
CA LEU A 185 2.04 4.93 11.20
C LEU A 185 2.82 5.59 10.07
N LYS A 186 3.71 6.53 10.43
CA LYS A 186 4.59 7.19 9.45
C LYS A 186 5.55 6.19 8.81
N GLU A 187 6.17 5.32 9.60
CA GLU A 187 7.10 4.31 9.10
C GLU A 187 6.43 3.33 8.16
N THR A 188 5.29 2.76 8.58
CA THR A 188 4.52 1.78 7.78
C THR A 188 4.20 2.31 6.40
N ARG A 189 3.74 3.57 6.33
CA ARG A 189 3.47 4.27 5.07
C ARG A 189 4.70 4.35 4.16
N LEU A 190 5.84 4.75 4.72
CA LEU A 190 7.07 4.95 3.95
C LEU A 190 7.70 3.63 3.52
N VAL A 191 7.64 2.59 4.37
CA VAL A 191 8.08 1.23 4.00
C VAL A 191 7.17 0.66 2.90
N ALA A 192 5.85 0.89 2.96
CA ALA A 192 4.92 0.49 1.91
C ALA A 192 5.21 1.20 0.57
N LEU A 193 5.49 2.51 0.59
CA LEU A 193 5.91 3.27 -0.60
C LEU A 193 7.25 2.79 -1.15
N TRP A 194 8.23 2.53 -0.29
CA TRP A 194 9.52 1.96 -0.68
C TRP A 194 9.37 0.62 -1.41
N ALA A 195 8.54 -0.28 -0.87
CA ALA A 195 8.24 -1.55 -1.49
C ALA A 195 7.43 -1.40 -2.79
N ALA A 196 6.52 -0.41 -2.87
CA ALA A 196 5.81 -0.06 -4.10
C ALA A 196 6.76 0.40 -5.21
N VAL A 197 7.73 1.28 -4.88
CA VAL A 197 8.78 1.72 -5.82
C VAL A 197 9.57 0.54 -6.35
N ARG A 198 10.09 -0.30 -5.46
CA ARG A 198 10.93 -1.45 -5.81
C ARG A 198 10.20 -2.49 -6.65
N SER A 199 8.92 -2.71 -6.35
CA SER A 199 8.05 -3.61 -7.10
C SER A 199 7.47 -2.98 -8.38
N GLY A 200 7.68 -1.68 -8.60
CA GLY A 200 7.11 -0.96 -9.73
C GLY A 200 5.60 -0.78 -9.67
N TRP A 201 4.99 -0.87 -8.48
CA TRP A 201 3.55 -0.81 -8.29
C TRP A 201 3.01 0.61 -8.44
N ARG A 202 2.23 0.84 -9.51
CA ARG A 202 1.63 2.14 -9.87
C ARG A 202 0.11 2.10 -9.95
N SER A 203 -0.50 1.00 -9.49
CA SER A 203 -1.94 0.75 -9.62
C SER A 203 -2.79 1.50 -8.59
N GLY A 204 -2.15 2.16 -7.62
CA GLY A 204 -2.76 2.62 -6.37
C GLY A 204 -2.56 1.61 -5.25
N LEU A 205 -2.23 2.09 -4.06
CA LEU A 205 -2.05 1.31 -2.84
C LEU A 205 -2.77 2.03 -1.70
N SER A 206 -3.58 1.30 -0.94
CA SER A 206 -4.17 1.85 0.28
C SER A 206 -3.32 1.49 1.50
N VAL A 207 -3.09 2.45 2.39
CA VAL A 207 -2.43 2.26 3.69
C VAL A 207 -3.41 2.61 4.80
N CYS A 208 -3.65 1.65 5.68
CA CYS A 208 -4.58 1.75 6.78
C CYS A 208 -3.90 2.23 8.07
N THR A 209 -4.66 2.88 8.94
CA THR A 209 -4.32 2.96 10.37
C THR A 209 -4.90 1.74 11.11
N PRO A 210 -4.38 1.38 12.29
CA PRO A 210 -5.15 0.65 13.27
C PRO A 210 -6.47 1.37 13.55
N SER A 211 -7.49 0.61 13.94
CA SER A 211 -8.76 1.21 14.36
C SER A 211 -8.60 1.93 15.68
N ILE A 212 -9.21 3.11 15.79
CA ILE A 212 -9.32 3.85 17.06
C ILE A 212 -10.44 3.20 17.86
N ASN A 213 -10.13 2.68 19.05
CA ASN A 213 -11.14 2.11 19.92
C ASN A 213 -11.92 3.22 20.63
N ILE A 214 -13.23 3.14 20.55
CA ILE A 214 -14.16 4.00 21.30
C ILE A 214 -14.72 3.16 22.45
N ASP A 215 -14.67 3.70 23.66
CA ASP A 215 -15.21 3.07 24.85
C ASP A 215 -16.74 3.27 24.92
N PRO A 216 -17.48 2.49 25.72
CA PRO A 216 -18.95 2.53 25.74
C PRO A 216 -19.56 3.89 26.12
N ASP A 217 -18.81 4.76 26.78
CA ASP A 217 -19.20 6.13 27.14
C ASP A 217 -18.96 7.15 26.01
N GLY A 218 -18.43 6.72 24.87
CA GLY A 218 -18.15 7.57 23.72
C GLY A 218 -16.79 8.27 23.78
N GLU A 219 -15.91 7.91 24.72
CA GLU A 219 -14.54 8.42 24.73
C GLU A 219 -13.59 7.48 23.97
N PRO A 220 -12.67 7.98 23.13
CA PRO A 220 -11.61 7.14 22.58
C PRO A 220 -10.72 6.61 23.70
N SER A 221 -10.25 5.37 23.63
CA SER A 221 -9.41 4.79 24.70
C SER A 221 -8.08 5.55 24.90
N GLU A 222 -7.60 6.25 23.87
CA GLU A 222 -6.41 7.13 23.91
C GLU A 222 -6.74 8.61 24.20
N GLY A 223 -8.03 8.93 24.39
CA GLY A 223 -8.57 10.28 24.45
C GLY A 223 -8.51 11.04 23.13
N PHE A 224 -9.31 12.10 22.98
CA PHE A 224 -9.33 12.91 21.75
C PHE A 224 -7.99 13.59 21.42
N ASP A 225 -7.21 13.98 22.43
CA ASP A 225 -5.88 14.57 22.19
C ASP A 225 -4.90 13.55 21.61
N GLY A 226 -4.91 12.32 22.12
CA GLY A 226 -4.11 11.21 21.56
C GLY A 226 -4.55 10.87 20.14
N VAL A 227 -5.86 10.86 19.87
CA VAL A 227 -6.40 10.66 18.52
C VAL A 227 -5.98 11.77 17.55
N ARG A 228 -6.01 13.05 17.97
CA ARG A 228 -5.54 14.18 17.15
C ARG A 228 -4.06 14.02 16.80
N GLU A 229 -3.23 13.61 17.76
CA GLU A 229 -1.83 13.33 17.49
C GLU A 229 -1.66 12.17 16.50
N MET A 230 -2.36 11.06 16.70
CA MET A 230 -2.31 9.90 15.80
C MET A 230 -2.70 10.27 14.36
N ILE A 231 -3.80 11.00 14.17
CA ILE A 231 -4.28 11.47 12.87
C ILE A 231 -3.23 12.36 12.20
N ARG A 232 -2.55 13.25 12.96
CA ARG A 232 -1.49 14.12 12.42
C ARG A 232 -0.36 13.31 11.78
N TYR A 233 0.10 12.25 12.45
CA TYR A 233 1.15 11.37 11.90
C TYR A 233 0.65 10.48 10.75
N ALA A 234 -0.63 10.15 10.73
CA ALA A 234 -1.28 9.38 9.66
C ALA A 234 -1.90 10.25 8.55
N SER A 235 -1.61 11.55 8.50
CA SER A 235 -2.27 12.50 7.58
C SER A 235 -2.11 12.19 6.08
N GLU A 236 -1.18 11.32 5.70
CA GLU A 236 -1.00 10.83 4.32
C GLU A 236 -1.48 9.37 4.13
N ASN A 237 -1.91 8.67 5.18
CA ASN A 237 -2.53 7.35 5.08
C ASN A 237 -3.91 7.46 4.43
N THR A 238 -4.36 6.42 3.75
CA THR A 238 -5.56 6.51 2.90
C THR A 238 -6.77 5.84 3.49
N ARG A 239 -6.65 5.12 4.61
CA ARG A 239 -7.77 4.53 5.32
C ARG A 239 -7.64 4.69 6.84
N PHE A 240 -8.74 5.07 7.48
CA PHE A 240 -8.86 5.24 8.93
C PHE A 240 -10.02 4.40 9.44
N GLY A 241 -9.83 3.75 10.59
CA GLY A 241 -10.85 2.92 11.22
C GLY A 241 -11.25 3.41 12.61
N VAL A 242 -12.50 3.16 13.00
CA VAL A 242 -12.98 3.28 14.38
C VAL A 242 -13.66 2.00 14.82
N THR A 243 -13.36 1.52 16.03
CA THR A 243 -14.01 0.37 16.65
C THR A 243 -15.09 0.86 17.60
N LEU A 244 -16.33 0.43 17.35
CA LEU A 244 -17.50 0.77 18.15
C LEU A 244 -17.93 -0.46 18.95
N PRO A 245 -18.12 -0.35 20.27
CA PRO A 245 -18.54 -1.47 21.10
C PRO A 245 -20.03 -1.77 20.89
N ALA A 246 -20.83 -0.75 20.60
CA ALA A 246 -22.25 -0.82 20.30
C ALA A 246 -22.71 0.38 19.44
N VAL A 247 -23.94 0.31 18.94
CA VAL A 247 -24.61 1.44 18.27
C VAL A 247 -25.34 2.28 19.31
N SER A 248 -24.63 3.26 19.91
CA SER A 248 -25.19 4.24 20.84
C SER A 248 -24.97 5.67 20.36
N ALA A 249 -25.71 6.63 20.92
CA ALA A 249 -25.58 8.04 20.55
C ALA A 249 -24.17 8.58 20.86
N GLU A 250 -23.59 8.16 21.98
CA GLU A 250 -22.26 8.54 22.45
C GLU A 250 -21.17 8.01 21.52
N CYS A 251 -21.20 6.69 21.22
CA CYS A 251 -20.23 6.05 20.34
C CYS A 251 -20.30 6.62 18.91
N LEU A 252 -21.50 6.87 18.40
CA LEU A 252 -21.68 7.45 17.06
C LEU A 252 -21.26 8.93 17.00
N GLY A 253 -21.49 9.69 18.07
CA GLY A 253 -21.00 11.07 18.20
C GLY A 253 -19.47 11.13 18.18
N ALA A 254 -18.80 10.20 18.88
CA ALA A 254 -17.35 10.09 18.86
C ALA A 254 -16.81 9.72 17.47
N ALA A 255 -17.46 8.77 16.78
CA ALA A 255 -17.10 8.41 15.41
C ALA A 255 -17.23 9.59 14.43
N GLU A 256 -18.28 10.40 14.57
CA GLU A 256 -18.45 11.66 13.83
C GLU A 256 -17.31 12.64 14.12
N GLU A 257 -16.99 12.89 15.40
CA GLU A 257 -15.91 13.81 15.78
C GLU A 257 -14.56 13.35 15.19
N ILE A 258 -14.23 12.07 15.30
CA ILE A 258 -13.02 11.49 14.72
C ILE A 258 -13.00 11.69 13.19
N TYR A 259 -14.11 11.45 12.50
CA TYR A 259 -14.21 11.69 11.06
C TYR A 259 -13.93 13.16 10.72
N GLN A 260 -14.45 14.11 11.50
CA GLN A 260 -14.16 15.54 11.30
C GLN A 260 -12.70 15.90 11.58
N LEU A 261 -12.08 15.29 12.59
CA LEU A 261 -10.65 15.45 12.87
C LEU A 261 -9.80 14.96 11.69
N ILE A 262 -10.16 13.81 11.09
CA ILE A 262 -9.49 13.29 9.90
C ILE A 262 -9.67 14.27 8.73
N ASN A 263 -10.90 14.72 8.45
CA ASN A 263 -11.17 15.72 7.40
C ASN A 263 -10.31 16.98 7.57
N HIS A 264 -10.26 17.51 8.79
CA HIS A 264 -9.49 18.72 9.09
C HIS A 264 -8.00 18.51 8.84
N SER A 265 -7.44 17.39 9.30
CA SER A 265 -6.03 17.03 9.05
C SER A 265 -5.74 16.84 7.56
N LYS A 266 -6.68 16.22 6.83
CA LYS A 266 -6.59 15.93 5.40
C LYS A 266 -6.67 17.18 4.53
N ALA A 267 -7.35 18.23 4.98
CA ALA A 267 -7.47 19.48 4.23
C ALA A 267 -6.10 20.15 3.95
N ALA A 268 -5.14 19.97 4.86
CA ALA A 268 -3.77 20.47 4.72
C ALA A 268 -2.80 19.48 4.04
N SER A 269 -3.24 18.26 3.74
CA SER A 269 -2.43 17.19 3.14
C SER A 269 -2.51 17.19 1.62
N HIS A 270 -1.48 16.63 0.97
CA HIS A 270 -1.47 16.37 -0.46
C HIS A 270 -2.53 15.31 -0.86
N SER A 271 -2.89 14.41 0.06
CA SER A 271 -3.97 13.42 -0.14
C SER A 271 -5.21 13.81 0.66
N ARG A 272 -6.12 14.55 0.02
CA ARG A 272 -7.37 15.01 0.66
C ARG A 272 -8.43 13.92 0.82
N GLN A 273 -8.39 12.89 -0.04
CA GLN A 273 -9.31 11.77 0.02
C GLN A 273 -8.82 10.70 1.00
N PHE A 274 -9.76 10.01 1.64
CA PHE A 274 -9.52 8.86 2.50
C PHE A 274 -10.75 7.94 2.50
N ASP A 275 -10.51 6.70 2.88
CA ASP A 275 -11.54 5.73 3.25
C ASP A 275 -11.75 5.78 4.77
N PHE A 276 -13.00 5.75 5.20
CA PHE A 276 -13.39 5.59 6.60
C PHE A 276 -14.04 4.22 6.82
N GLU A 277 -13.62 3.56 7.89
CA GLU A 277 -14.10 2.25 8.28
C GLU A 277 -14.70 2.27 9.69
N VAL A 278 -15.88 1.70 9.84
CA VAL A 278 -16.48 1.42 11.15
C VAL A 278 -16.41 -0.08 11.42
N THR A 279 -15.91 -0.48 12.58
CA THR A 279 -15.81 -1.89 12.98
C THR A 279 -16.57 -2.15 14.26
N PHE A 280 -17.28 -3.27 14.28
CA PHE A 280 -17.93 -3.87 15.44
C PHE A 280 -17.34 -5.26 15.72
N ALA A 281 -16.22 -5.64 15.07
CA ALA A 281 -15.69 -6.99 15.11
C ALA A 281 -15.38 -7.50 16.53
N GLU A 282 -15.17 -6.59 17.49
CA GLU A 282 -14.90 -6.87 18.90
C GLU A 282 -16.15 -6.77 19.79
N SER A 283 -17.33 -6.49 19.22
CA SER A 283 -18.59 -6.44 19.96
C SER A 283 -18.96 -7.83 20.51
N ALA A 284 -19.47 -7.85 21.75
CA ALA A 284 -19.85 -9.08 22.44
C ALA A 284 -20.99 -9.86 21.76
N SER A 285 -21.81 -9.19 20.96
CA SER A 285 -22.91 -9.80 20.20
C SER A 285 -22.74 -9.57 18.70
N PRO A 286 -23.21 -10.51 17.85
CA PRO A 286 -23.25 -10.30 16.41
C PRO A 286 -24.02 -9.03 16.06
N THR A 287 -23.53 -8.29 15.07
CA THR A 287 -24.16 -7.04 14.61
C THR A 287 -25.43 -7.38 13.84
N SER A 288 -26.57 -6.80 14.23
CA SER A 288 -27.81 -6.95 13.48
C SER A 288 -27.83 -6.05 12.24
N ALA A 289 -28.69 -6.36 11.27
CA ALA A 289 -28.90 -5.52 10.09
C ALA A 289 -29.43 -4.13 10.46
N ASP A 290 -30.31 -4.04 11.46
CA ASP A 290 -30.87 -2.77 11.94
C ASP A 290 -29.82 -1.92 12.65
N ASP A 291 -28.93 -2.53 13.44
CA ASP A 291 -27.82 -1.82 14.08
C ASP A 291 -26.88 -1.23 13.04
N LEU A 292 -26.42 -2.05 12.08
CA LEU A 292 -25.53 -1.59 11.02
C LEU A 292 -26.19 -0.49 10.17
N LYS A 293 -27.47 -0.67 9.81
CA LYS A 293 -28.23 0.33 9.06
C LYS A 293 -28.36 1.64 9.83
N SER A 294 -28.66 1.57 11.12
CA SER A 294 -28.80 2.75 11.99
C SER A 294 -27.48 3.51 12.12
N CYS A 295 -26.37 2.79 12.32
CA CYS A 295 -25.02 3.38 12.34
C CYS A 295 -24.68 4.08 11.01
N LEU A 296 -24.84 3.39 9.88
CA LEU A 296 -24.49 3.96 8.57
C LEU A 296 -25.40 5.13 8.18
N GLN A 297 -26.69 5.07 8.55
CA GLN A 297 -27.64 6.16 8.37
C GLN A 297 -27.23 7.39 9.18
N PHE A 298 -26.94 7.22 10.47
CA PHE A 298 -26.52 8.30 11.36
C PHE A 298 -25.32 9.06 10.79
N LEU A 299 -24.29 8.32 10.38
CA LEU A 299 -23.06 8.90 9.83
C LEU A 299 -23.32 9.58 8.49
N ARG A 300 -24.12 8.96 7.60
CA ARG A 300 -24.49 9.57 6.32
C ARG A 300 -25.23 10.90 6.49
N ASP A 301 -26.18 10.97 7.44
CA ASP A 301 -26.97 12.18 7.69
C ASP A 301 -26.10 13.34 8.20
N ARG A 302 -24.90 13.04 8.71
CA ARG A 302 -23.87 13.99 9.16
C ARG A 302 -22.75 14.20 8.14
N ASN A 303 -22.95 13.77 6.90
CA ASN A 303 -21.95 13.83 5.82
C ASN A 303 -20.64 13.06 6.14
N CYS A 304 -20.72 12.03 6.99
CA CYS A 304 -19.63 11.11 7.24
C CYS A 304 -19.75 9.92 6.28
N SER A 305 -18.92 9.90 5.24
CA SER A 305 -18.97 8.88 4.20
C SER A 305 -18.17 7.64 4.65
N VAL A 306 -18.87 6.52 4.85
CA VAL A 306 -18.26 5.24 5.24
C VAL A 306 -17.99 4.40 4.00
N GLN A 307 -16.73 4.01 3.79
CA GLN A 307 -16.34 3.14 2.66
C GLN A 307 -16.28 1.67 3.07
N PHE A 308 -16.00 1.39 4.34
CA PHE A 308 -15.91 0.02 4.86
C PHE A 308 -16.70 -0.15 6.15
N SER A 309 -17.33 -1.31 6.30
CA SER A 309 -17.98 -1.70 7.55
C SER A 309 -17.56 -3.11 7.91
N ALA A 310 -17.00 -3.30 9.11
CA ALA A 310 -16.60 -4.59 9.64
C ALA A 310 -17.52 -5.02 10.80
N PRO A 311 -18.72 -5.56 10.53
CA PRO A 311 -19.62 -6.02 11.58
C PRO A 311 -19.07 -7.26 12.29
N CYS A 312 -19.52 -7.51 13.53
CA CYS A 312 -19.36 -8.82 14.17
C CYS A 312 -20.28 -9.83 13.49
N LEU A 313 -19.71 -10.74 12.71
CA LEU A 313 -20.48 -11.75 11.96
C LEU A 313 -20.97 -12.92 12.82
N GLY A 314 -20.55 -12.97 14.09
CA GLY A 314 -20.85 -14.08 14.99
C GLY A 314 -20.10 -15.38 14.66
N PRO A 315 -20.56 -16.51 15.19
CA PRO A 315 -19.87 -17.80 15.06
C PRO A 315 -19.88 -18.34 13.61
N PRO A 316 -18.94 -19.24 13.26
CA PRO A 316 -18.76 -19.73 11.88
C PRO A 316 -20.02 -20.33 11.22
N ASP A 317 -20.90 -20.97 12.00
CA ASP A 317 -22.15 -21.59 11.52
C ASP A 317 -23.20 -20.57 11.03
N ARG A 318 -23.11 -19.31 11.50
CA ARG A 318 -24.01 -18.22 11.09
C ARG A 318 -23.33 -17.15 10.24
N MET A 319 -22.00 -17.17 10.20
CA MET A 319 -21.16 -16.14 9.56
C MET A 319 -21.56 -15.87 8.11
N VAL A 320 -21.84 -16.90 7.31
CA VAL A 320 -22.21 -16.75 5.88
C VAL A 320 -23.57 -16.06 5.72
N ALA A 321 -24.57 -16.45 6.51
CA ALA A 321 -25.89 -15.84 6.47
C ALA A 321 -25.83 -14.37 6.91
N ALA A 322 -25.10 -14.09 8.00
CA ALA A 322 -24.86 -12.72 8.46
C ALA A 322 -24.13 -11.89 7.41
N ALA A 323 -23.08 -12.42 6.78
CA ALA A 323 -22.35 -11.73 5.72
C ALA A 323 -23.23 -11.42 4.50
N ALA A 324 -24.13 -12.33 4.12
CA ALA A 324 -25.05 -12.10 3.01
C ALA A 324 -25.98 -10.92 3.31
N GLU A 325 -26.64 -10.93 4.47
CA GLU A 325 -27.55 -9.87 4.91
C GLU A 325 -26.84 -8.52 5.10
N LEU A 326 -25.77 -8.51 5.88
CA LEU A 326 -25.04 -7.29 6.20
C LEU A 326 -24.33 -6.69 4.98
N SER A 327 -23.90 -7.51 4.02
CA SER A 327 -23.34 -6.97 2.77
C SER A 327 -24.36 -6.21 1.93
N VAL A 328 -25.63 -6.61 1.97
CA VAL A 328 -26.72 -5.85 1.32
C VAL A 328 -26.89 -4.50 1.99
N VAL A 329 -26.89 -4.47 3.34
CA VAL A 329 -26.93 -3.22 4.10
C VAL A 329 -25.75 -2.32 3.74
N SER A 330 -24.50 -2.79 3.86
CA SER A 330 -23.30 -2.01 3.52
C SER A 330 -23.38 -1.42 2.10
N ARG A 331 -23.76 -2.25 1.11
CA ARG A 331 -23.86 -1.81 -0.29
C ARG A 331 -24.92 -0.72 -0.49
N SER A 332 -26.03 -0.75 0.24
CA SER A 332 -27.08 0.27 0.15
C SER A 332 -26.61 1.67 0.59
N PHE A 333 -25.52 1.74 1.36
CA PHE A 333 -24.84 2.97 1.76
C PHE A 333 -23.56 3.24 0.95
N GLY A 334 -23.26 2.44 -0.07
CA GLY A 334 -22.03 2.56 -0.86
C GLY A 334 -20.79 1.93 -0.21
N ALA A 335 -20.91 1.39 1.01
CA ALA A 335 -19.82 0.74 1.73
C ALA A 335 -19.56 -0.70 1.26
N THR A 336 -18.38 -1.21 1.59
CA THR A 336 -17.93 -2.58 1.35
C THR A 336 -17.81 -3.32 2.69
N LEU A 337 -18.38 -4.52 2.77
CA LEU A 337 -18.28 -5.34 3.98
C LEU A 337 -16.83 -5.83 4.17
N SER A 338 -16.35 -5.77 5.41
CA SER A 338 -14.96 -6.01 5.79
C SER A 338 -14.90 -7.13 6.84
N PHE A 339 -13.98 -8.08 6.71
CA PHE A 339 -13.81 -9.19 7.65
C PHE A 339 -12.38 -9.74 7.64
N THR A 340 -12.02 -10.51 8.65
CA THR A 340 -10.71 -11.16 8.79
C THR A 340 -10.76 -12.60 8.31
N ALA A 341 -9.81 -13.02 7.48
CA ALA A 341 -9.71 -14.39 6.98
C ALA A 341 -9.00 -15.34 7.95
N SER A 342 -8.31 -14.82 8.96
CA SER A 342 -7.63 -15.63 9.97
C SER A 342 -8.61 -16.61 10.62
N GLY A 343 -8.24 -17.89 10.63
CA GLY A 343 -9.06 -18.97 11.17
C GLY A 343 -10.19 -19.48 10.26
N LEU A 344 -10.38 -18.92 9.06
CA LEU A 344 -11.38 -19.40 8.10
C LEU A 344 -10.77 -20.42 7.14
N ASP A 345 -11.46 -21.54 6.90
CA ASP A 345 -11.05 -22.49 5.88
C ASP A 345 -11.44 -22.02 4.46
N ALA A 346 -10.88 -22.69 3.46
CA ALA A 346 -11.13 -22.40 2.06
C ALA A 346 -12.61 -22.51 1.65
N ALA A 347 -13.35 -23.46 2.22
CA ALA A 347 -14.75 -23.67 1.85
C ALA A 347 -15.61 -22.51 2.36
N LEU A 348 -15.39 -22.09 3.60
CA LEU A 348 -16.05 -20.95 4.22
C LEU A 348 -15.68 -19.65 3.50
N LEU A 349 -14.42 -19.44 3.14
CA LEU A 349 -13.98 -18.27 2.36
C LEU A 349 -14.69 -18.16 1.00
N ARG A 350 -14.94 -19.28 0.31
CA ARG A 350 -15.75 -19.30 -0.93
C ARG A 350 -17.21 -18.94 -0.67
N GLN A 351 -17.79 -19.49 0.38
CA GLN A 351 -19.16 -19.15 0.77
C GLN A 351 -19.29 -17.66 1.13
N MET A 352 -18.29 -17.10 1.81
CA MET A 352 -18.18 -15.67 2.12
C MET A 352 -18.03 -14.81 0.86
N GLY A 353 -17.23 -15.26 -0.11
CA GLY A 353 -17.11 -14.64 -1.43
C GLY A 353 -18.47 -14.51 -2.12
N ARG A 354 -19.23 -15.61 -2.17
CA ARG A 354 -20.59 -15.64 -2.75
C ARG A 354 -21.57 -14.76 -1.99
N ALA A 355 -21.59 -14.86 -0.65
CA ALA A 355 -22.45 -14.05 0.20
C ALA A 355 -22.20 -12.53 0.00
N THR A 356 -20.95 -12.16 -0.19
CA THR A 356 -20.53 -10.77 -0.46
C THR A 356 -20.48 -10.42 -1.95
N GLY A 357 -20.91 -11.30 -2.85
CA GLY A 357 -20.90 -11.06 -4.31
C GLY A 357 -19.52 -10.69 -4.86
N GLY A 358 -18.44 -11.18 -4.23
CA GLY A 358 -17.06 -10.82 -4.53
C GLY A 358 -16.65 -9.38 -4.16
N ARG A 359 -17.55 -8.62 -3.54
CA ARG A 359 -17.31 -7.24 -3.09
C ARG A 359 -17.14 -7.19 -1.57
N ALA A 360 -15.90 -7.42 -1.14
CA ALA A 360 -15.51 -7.37 0.26
C ALA A 360 -14.10 -6.79 0.45
N ASN A 361 -13.83 -6.30 1.66
CA ASN A 361 -12.47 -6.17 2.18
C ASN A 361 -12.14 -7.41 2.99
N CYS A 362 -11.08 -8.11 2.62
CA CYS A 362 -10.57 -9.25 3.36
C CYS A 362 -9.26 -8.85 4.04
N ARG A 363 -9.21 -8.93 5.36
CA ARG A 363 -7.97 -8.75 6.14
C ARG A 363 -7.26 -10.07 6.31
N ILE A 364 -5.95 -10.08 6.08
CA ILE A 364 -5.09 -11.25 6.27
C ILE A 364 -3.96 -10.88 7.22
N SER A 365 -3.66 -11.78 8.14
CA SER A 365 -2.57 -11.62 9.09
C SER A 365 -1.21 -11.62 8.39
N SER A 366 -0.18 -11.13 9.09
CA SER A 366 1.19 -11.09 8.59
C SER A 366 1.72 -12.47 8.20
N GLY A 367 2.66 -12.50 7.25
CA GLY A 367 3.30 -13.73 6.78
C GLY A 367 2.55 -14.48 5.68
N ALA A 368 1.44 -13.94 5.16
CA ALA A 368 0.79 -14.51 3.98
C ALA A 368 1.70 -14.39 2.74
N ASP A 369 2.01 -15.52 2.12
CA ASP A 369 2.74 -15.54 0.85
C ASP A 369 1.84 -15.19 -0.35
N ALA A 370 2.48 -14.97 -1.50
CA ALA A 370 1.77 -14.58 -2.73
C ALA A 370 0.75 -15.63 -3.18
N GLU A 371 1.04 -16.92 -3.00
CA GLU A 371 0.17 -18.02 -3.42
C GLU A 371 -1.10 -18.07 -2.56
N SER A 372 -0.95 -17.92 -1.25
CA SER A 372 -2.05 -17.82 -0.29
C SER A 372 -2.94 -16.61 -0.59
N MET A 373 -2.35 -15.45 -0.90
CA MET A 373 -3.11 -14.26 -1.31
C MET A 373 -3.92 -14.49 -2.59
N VAL A 374 -3.33 -15.13 -3.60
CA VAL A 374 -4.02 -15.46 -4.85
C VAL A 374 -5.16 -16.43 -4.60
N PHE A 375 -4.91 -17.48 -3.82
CA PHE A 375 -5.92 -18.46 -3.44
C PHE A 375 -7.10 -17.81 -2.71
N LEU A 376 -6.82 -16.91 -1.77
CA LEU A 376 -7.84 -16.14 -1.06
C LEU A 376 -8.65 -15.28 -2.03
N SER A 377 -7.98 -14.53 -2.91
CA SER A 377 -8.66 -13.68 -3.89
C SER A 377 -9.55 -14.47 -4.85
N GLN A 378 -9.09 -15.65 -5.30
CA GLN A 378 -9.88 -16.55 -6.13
C GLN A 378 -11.09 -17.09 -5.37
N SER A 379 -10.90 -17.49 -4.11
CA SER A 379 -11.97 -18.01 -3.27
C SER A 379 -13.07 -16.97 -3.04
N LEU A 380 -12.71 -15.70 -2.86
CA LEU A 380 -13.70 -14.62 -2.72
C LEU A 380 -14.50 -14.34 -4.01
N ARG A 381 -14.04 -14.79 -5.17
CA ARG A 381 -14.66 -14.52 -6.47
C ARG A 381 -15.40 -15.73 -7.08
N SER A 382 -15.21 -16.92 -6.53
CA SER A 382 -15.82 -18.20 -6.97
C SER A 382 -17.17 -18.47 -6.32
#